data_AF-A0A7R9QBF8-F1
#
_entry.id   AF-A0A7R9QBF8-F1
#
_cell.length_a   1.000
_cell.length_b   1.000
_cell.length_c   1.000
_cell.angle_alpha   90.00
_cell.angle_beta   90.00
_cell.angle_gamma   90.00
#
_symmetry.space_group_name_H-M   'P 1'
#
loop_
_entity.id
_entity.type
_entity.pdbx_description
1 polymer ?
#
loop_
_entity_poly.entity_id
_entity_poly.type
_entity_poly.pdbx_seq_one_letter_code
_entity_poly.pdbx_strand_id
1 'polypeptide(L)' 'MDDRSAIYPINSWDRFGDDLCQHLLSYLPLDDRFRYEVVSKQWQRVVYETQRELILDHDFGYRLNYSSLESLLKKCRNIT' A
#
# COMPACT_ATOMS: atom_id res chain seq x y z
N MET A 1 21.73 -1.56 -8.41
CA MET A 1 21.91 -2.62 -7.40
C MET A 1 20.87 -2.36 -6.34
N ASP A 2 19.69 -2.98 -6.46
CA ASP A 2 18.64 -2.90 -5.45
C ASP A 2 18.93 -3.96 -4.39
N ASP A 3 19.52 -3.54 -3.27
CA ASP A 3 19.68 -4.38 -2.09
C ASP A 3 18.33 -4.43 -1.34
N ARG A 4 17.51 -5.43 -1.66
CA ARG A 4 16.18 -5.65 -1.04
C ARG A 4 16.27 -6.39 0.31
N SER A 5 17.40 -6.33 1.00
CA SER A 5 17.61 -7.06 2.26
C SER A 5 18.22 -6.25 3.39
N ALA A 6 18.24 -4.91 3.29
CA ALA A 6 18.63 -4.07 4.40
C ALA A 6 17.58 -4.15 5.52
N ILE A 7 17.82 -5.00 6.52
CA ILE A 7 17.08 -5.00 7.77
C ILE A 7 17.46 -3.70 8.48
N TYR A 8 16.62 -2.67 8.32
CA TYR A 8 16.84 -1.39 8.96
C TYR A 8 16.82 -1.55 10.49
N PRO A 9 17.75 -0.90 11.22
CA PRO A 9 17.74 -0.89 12.68
C PRO A 9 16.37 -0.45 13.21
N ILE A 10 15.93 -1.01 14.34
CA ILE A 10 14.63 -0.69 14.94
C ILE A 10 14.40 0.82 15.19
N ASN A 11 15.48 1.58 15.34
CA ASN A 11 15.47 3.03 15.58
C ASN A 11 15.90 3.85 14.34
N SER A 12 15.91 3.27 13.14
CA SER A 12 16.17 4.02 11.92
C SER A 12 15.01 4.99 11.63
N TRP A 13 15.36 6.21 11.22
CA TRP A 13 14.39 7.19 10.73
C TRP A 13 13.61 6.70 9.50
N ASP A 14 14.17 5.78 8.71
CA ASP A 14 13.47 5.15 7.58
C ASP A 14 12.30 4.29 8.07
N ARG A 15 12.51 3.54 9.17
CA ARG A 15 11.45 2.73 9.80
C ARG A 15 10.39 3.61 10.47
N PHE A 16 10.81 4.69 11.14
CA PHE A 16 9.88 5.68 11.68
C PHE A 16 8.98 6.27 10.57
N GLY A 17 9.57 6.55 9.39
CA GLY A 17 8.79 6.98 8.23
C GLY A 17 7.77 5.93 7.79
N ASP A 18 8.11 4.64 7.78
CA ASP A 18 7.19 3.57 7.37
C ASP A 18 6.01 3.44 8.34
N ASP A 19 6.30 3.40 9.64
CA ASP A 19 5.29 3.28 10.70
C ASP A 19 4.34 4.48 10.70
N LEU A 20 4.88 5.70 10.52
CA LEU A 20 4.09 6.92 10.40
C LEU A 20 3.25 6.93 9.11
N CYS A 21 3.83 6.55 7.97
CA CYS A 21 3.09 6.44 6.71
C CYS A 21 1.95 5.44 6.83
N GLN A 22 2.19 4.28 7.46
CA GLN A 22 1.16 3.28 7.70
C GLN A 22 0.04 3.84 8.59
N HIS A 23 0.40 4.54 9.66
CA HIS A 23 -0.57 5.15 10.55
C HIS A 23 -1.43 6.19 9.83
N LEU A 24 -0.81 7.11 9.07
CA LEU A 24 -1.53 8.12 8.29
C LEU A 24 -2.48 7.48 7.26
N LEU A 25 -1.98 6.50 6.51
CA LEU A 25 -2.76 5.80 5.50
C LEU A 25 -3.90 4.97 6.09
N SER A 26 -3.83 4.54 7.35
CA SER A 26 -4.90 3.75 7.98
C SER A 26 -6.21 4.52 8.19
N TYR A 27 -6.18 5.86 8.13
CA TYR A 27 -7.39 6.68 8.23
C TYR A 27 -8.07 6.93 6.88
N LEU A 28 -7.45 6.50 5.77
CA LEU A 28 -7.95 6.75 4.43
C LEU A 28 -8.69 5.54 3.85
N PRO A 29 -9.75 5.77 3.06
CA PRO A 29 -10.39 4.70 2.30
C PRO A 29 -9.44 4.14 1.24
N LEU A 30 -9.72 2.92 0.80
CA LEU A 30 -8.83 2.15 -0.07
C LEU A 30 -8.48 2.88 -1.39
N ASP A 31 -9.46 3.50 -2.04
CA ASP A 31 -9.25 4.25 -3.30
C ASP A 31 -8.23 5.38 -3.09
N ASP A 32 -8.36 6.11 -1.97
CA ASP A 32 -7.42 7.19 -1.66
C ASP A 32 -6.04 6.66 -1.29
N ARG A 33 -5.93 5.55 -0.53
CA ARG A 33 -4.62 4.94 -0.21
C ARG A 33 -3.81 4.65 -1.47
N PHE A 34 -4.43 4.09 -2.51
CA PHE A 34 -3.75 3.81 -3.78
C PHE A 34 -3.33 5.07 -4.53
N ARG A 35 -4.08 6.17 -4.42
CA ARG A 35 -3.67 7.45 -5.04
C ARG A 35 -2.38 8.00 -4.44
N TYR A 36 -2.09 7.67 -3.19
CA TYR A 36 -0.84 8.09 -2.55
C TYR A 36 0.37 7.22 -2.92
N GLU A 37 0.21 6.17 -3.74
CA GLU A 37 1.33 5.35 -4.23
C GLU A 37 2.37 6.17 -5.02
N VAL A 38 1.97 7.32 -5.56
CA VAL A 38 2.84 8.19 -6.39
C VAL A 38 3.65 9.20 -5.58
N VAL A 39 3.38 9.37 -4.27
CA VAL A 39 4.03 10.41 -3.44
C VAL A 39 5.50 10.10 -3.22
N SER A 40 5.82 8.85 -2.89
CA SER A 40 7.19 8.38 -2.77
C SER A 40 7.24 6.86 -2.83
N LYS A 41 8.43 6.29 -3.08
CA LYS A 41 8.65 4.84 -3.02
C LYS A 41 8.30 4.25 -1.65
N GLN A 42 8.45 5.04 -0.60
CA GLN A 42 8.11 4.65 0.76
C GLN A 42 6.60 4.46 0.92
N TRP A 43 5.81 5.45 0.51
CA TRP A 43 4.35 5.38 0.55
C TRP A 43 3.82 4.26 -0.34
N GLN A 44 4.38 4.11 -1.54
CA GLN A 44 4.05 3.01 -2.44
C GLN A 44 4.22 1.64 -1.75
N ARG A 45 5.38 1.41 -1.12
CA ARG A 45 5.67 0.17 -0.42
C ARG A 45 4.69 -0.07 0.73
N VAL A 46 4.45 0.95 1.56
CA VAL A 46 3.51 0.85 2.69
C VAL A 46 2.09 0.54 2.21
N VAL A 47 1.62 1.17 1.13
CA VAL A 47 0.29 0.89 0.54
C VAL A 47 0.19 -0.59 0.14
N TYR A 48 1.18 -1.12 -0.57
CA TYR A 48 1.13 -2.48 -1.10
C TYR A 48 1.40 -3.58 -0.05
N GLU A 49 2.20 -3.30 0.98
CA GLU A 49 2.55 -4.27 2.02
C GLU A 49 1.53 -4.29 3.17
N THR A 50 0.88 -3.16 3.47
CA THR A 50 -0.06 -3.10 4.60
C THR A 50 -1.50 -3.40 4.21
N GLN A 51 -1.81 -3.45 2.90
CA GLN A 51 -3.13 -3.84 2.43
C GLN A 51 -3.32 -5.36 2.57
N ARG A 52 -4.24 -5.76 3.44
CA ARG A 52 -4.55 -7.18 3.72
C ARG A 52 -5.90 -7.64 3.20
N GLU A 53 -6.84 -6.71 3.05
CA GLU A 53 -8.21 -7.00 2.68
C GLU A 53 -8.66 -6.03 1.60
N LEU A 54 -9.38 -6.49 0.58
CA LEU A 54 -9.95 -5.61 -0.43
C LEU A 54 -11.44 -5.46 -0.16
N ILE A 55 -11.84 -4.40 0.55
CA ILE A 55 -13.25 -4.11 0.80
C ILE A 55 -13.78 -3.36 -0.43
N LEU A 56 -14.56 -4.06 -1.24
CA LEU A 56 -15.27 -3.49 -2.37
C LEU A 56 -16.59 -2.91 -1.86
N ASP A 57 -16.66 -1.61 -1.66
CA ASP A 57 -17.95 -0.94 -1.52
C ASP A 57 -18.67 -0.86 -2.89
N HIS A 58 -19.95 -0.47 -2.86
CA HIS A 58 -20.78 -0.44 -4.06
C HIS A 58 -20.26 0.56 -5.11
N ASP A 59 -19.59 1.65 -4.72
CA ASP A 59 -19.08 2.64 -5.67
C ASP A 59 -17.74 2.22 -6.27
N PHE A 60 -16.86 1.64 -5.46
CA PHE A 60 -15.56 1.13 -5.86
C PHE A 60 -15.69 -0.11 -6.75
N GLY A 61 -16.63 -1.01 -6.41
CA GLY A 61 -16.92 -2.21 -7.20
C GLY A 61 -17.38 -1.90 -8.63
N TYR A 62 -18.20 -0.86 -8.83
CA TYR A 62 -18.66 -0.46 -10.17
C TYR A 62 -17.54 0.14 -11.04
N ARG A 63 -16.54 0.77 -10.43
CA ARG A 63 -15.40 1.39 -11.14
C ARG A 63 -14.31 0.37 -11.48
N LEU A 64 -14.28 -0.77 -10.79
CA LEU A 64 -13.31 -1.83 -10.99
C LEU A 64 -13.73 -2.76 -12.14
N ASN A 65 -12.95 -2.75 -13.20
CA ASN A 65 -12.99 -3.81 -14.20
C ASN A 65 -12.03 -4.95 -13.81
N TYR A 66 -12.12 -6.08 -14.53
CA TYR A 66 -11.32 -7.27 -14.24
C TYR A 66 -9.80 -7.01 -14.33
N SER A 67 -9.34 -6.22 -15.30
CA SER A 67 -7.90 -5.95 -15.47
C SER A 67 -7.34 -5.03 -14.40
N SER A 68 -8.11 -4.06 -13.93
CA SER A 68 -7.79 -3.20 -12.79
C SER A 68 -7.74 -4.01 -11.49
N LEU A 69 -8.69 -4.91 -11.29
CA LEU A 69 -8.69 -5.82 -10.14
C LEU A 69 -7.47 -6.74 -10.15
N GLU A 70 -7.17 -7.36 -11.29
CA GLU A 70 -5.99 -8.22 -11.46
C GLU A 70 -4.69 -7.44 -11.17
N SER A 71 -4.60 -6.20 -11.64
CA SER A 71 -3.45 -5.33 -11.38
C SER A 71 -3.29 -4.99 -9.90
N LEU A 72 -4.40 -4.71 -9.20
CA LEU A 72 -4.39 -4.44 -7.76
C LEU A 72 -3.96 -5.66 -6.95
N LEU A 73 -4.48 -6.84 -7.29
CA LEU A 73 -4.09 -8.10 -6.64
C LEU A 73 -2.61 -8.43 -6.88
N LYS A 74 -2.08 -8.14 -8.08
CA LYS A 74 -0.65 -8.29 -8.38
C LYS A 74 0.23 -7.33 -7.59
N LYS A 75 -0.24 -6.10 -7.37
CA LYS A 75 0.48 -5.08 -6.60
C LYS A 75 0.49 -5.37 -5.10
N CYS A 76 -0.65 -5.81 -4.56
CA CYS A 76 -0.83 -5.98 -3.12
C CYS A 76 -0.53 -7.42 -2.72
N ARG A 77 0.71 -7.66 -2.29
CA ARG A 77 1.22 -9.01 -2.02
C ARG A 77 0.51 -9.74 -0.87
N ASN A 78 -0.11 -9.00 0.04
CA ASN A 78 -0.66 -9.52 1.30
C ASN A 78 -2.20 -9.59 1.32
N ILE A 79 -2.86 -9.44 0.16
CA ILE A 79 -4.31 -9.68 0.06
C ILE A 79 -4.54 -11.20 0.06
N THR A 80 -5.36 -11.67 1.00
CA THR A 80 -5.74 -13.09 1.18
C THR A 80 -7.21 -13.31 0.87
#